data_AF-A0A2N2URZ9-F1
#
_entry.id   AF-A0A2N2URZ9-F1
#
_cell.length_a   1.000
_cell.length_b   1.000
_cell.length_c   1.000
_cell.angle_alpha   90.00
_cell.angle_beta   90.00
_cell.angle_gamma   90.00
#
_symmetry.space_group_name_H-M   'P 1'
#
loop_
_entity.id
_entity.type
_entity.pdbx_description
1 polymer ?
#
loop_
_entity_poly.entity_id
_entity_poly.type
_entity_poly.pdbx_seq_one_letter_code
_entity_poly.pdbx_strand_id
1 'polypeptide(L)' 'LMTSKDAVKCAPFAPDNAWEFPVQASIGSGAAERILEKLNNGRQTA' A
#
# COMPACT_ATOMS: atom_id res chain seq x y z
N LEU A 1 -15.41 -2.25 9.94
CA LEU A 1 -14.74 -1.64 8.77
C LEU A 1 -13.24 -1.79 8.96
N MET A 2 -12.51 -2.25 7.94
CA MET A 2 -11.08 -2.51 8.01
C MET A 2 -10.36 -2.16 6.71
N THR A 3 -9.05 -1.93 6.79
CA THR A 3 -8.19 -1.82 5.61
C THR A 3 -7.89 -3.21 5.05
N SER A 4 -7.46 -3.30 3.78
CA SER A 4 -7.07 -4.57 3.14
C SER A 4 -6.02 -5.36 3.92
N LYS A 5 -5.08 -4.66 4.58
CA LYS A 5 -4.06 -5.28 5.44
C LYS A 5 -4.70 -6.08 6.57
N ASP A 6 -5.73 -5.54 7.21
CA ASP A 6 -6.37 -6.17 8.35
C ASP A 6 -7.41 -7.20 7.89
N ALA A 7 -8.05 -7.00 6.74
CA ALA A 7 -8.93 -7.99 6.13
C ALA A 7 -8.24 -9.33 5.89
N VAL A 8 -7.04 -9.34 5.30
CA VAL A 8 -6.31 -10.58 5.04
C VAL A 8 -5.76 -11.23 6.32
N LYS A 9 -5.46 -10.45 7.36
CA LYS A 9 -4.91 -10.97 8.63
C LYS A 9 -6.00 -11.46 9.57
N CYS A 10 -7.15 -10.81 9.55
CA CYS A 10 -8.26 -11.09 10.45
C CYS A 10 -9.31 -12.01 9.82
N ALA A 11 -9.13 -12.48 8.57
CA ALA A 11 -10.09 -13.32 7.87
C ALA A 11 -10.63 -14.51 8.71
N PRO A 12 -9.80 -15.26 9.48
CA PRO A 12 -10.30 -16.35 10.33
C PRO A 12 -11.16 -15.91 11.53
N PHE A 13 -11.15 -14.62 11.86
CA PHE A 13 -11.80 -14.03 13.05
C PHE A 13 -12.85 -12.98 12.69
N ALA A 14 -13.07 -12.73 11.39
CA ALA A 14 -13.96 -11.69 10.92
C ALA A 14 -15.43 -12.13 11.12
N PRO A 15 -16.26 -11.35 11.83
CA PRO A 15 -17.69 -11.63 11.90
C PRO A 15 -18.35 -11.39 10.53
N ASP A 16 -19.54 -11.95 10.32
CA ASP A 16 -20.30 -11.83 9.05
C ASP A 16 -20.58 -10.38 8.64
N ASN A 17 -20.60 -9.44 9.59
CA ASN A 17 -20.80 -8.01 9.33
C ASN A 17 -19.48 -7.21 9.22
N ALA A 18 -18.36 -7.88 9.05
CA ALA A 18 -17.09 -7.25 8.74
C ALA A 18 -17.07 -6.73 7.30
N TRP A 19 -16.51 -5.53 7.11
CA TRP A 19 -16.38 -4.89 5.80
C TRP A 19 -14.95 -4.43 5.59
N GLU A 20 -14.37 -4.77 4.44
CA GLU A 20 -13.12 -4.19 3.95
C GLU A 20 -13.43 -2.92 3.13
N PHE A 21 -12.58 -1.90 3.28
CA PHE A 21 -12.60 -0.72 2.43
C PHE A 21 -11.29 -0.61 1.62
N PRO A 22 -11.26 -1.13 0.38
CA PRO A 22 -10.09 -1.02 -0.47
C PRO A 22 -9.95 0.42 -0.99
N VAL A 23 -8.72 0.92 -1.04
CA VAL A 23 -8.41 2.25 -1.58
C VAL A 23 -7.50 2.12 -2.80
N GLN A 24 -7.77 2.94 -3.80
CA GLN A 24 -6.87 3.14 -4.94
C GLN A 24 -6.18 4.48 -4.78
N ALA A 25 -4.86 4.49 -4.95
CA ALA A 25 -4.06 5.70 -4.92
C ALA A 25 -3.35 5.88 -6.26
N SER A 26 -3.33 7.12 -6.75
CA SER A 26 -2.57 7.52 -7.93
C SER A 26 -1.36 8.34 -7.50
N ILE A 27 -0.20 8.07 -8.10
CA ILE A 27 0.98 8.91 -7.97
C ILE A 27 0.95 9.94 -9.10
N GLY A 28 1.27 11.20 -8.79
CA GLY A 28 1.35 12.26 -9.79
C GLY A 28 2.39 11.97 -10.88
N SER A 29 2.18 12.52 -12.08
CA SER A 29 3.08 12.36 -13.23
C SER A 29 4.53 12.72 -12.88
N GLY A 30 5.49 11.84 -13.19
CA GLY A 30 6.92 12.07 -12.95
C GLY A 30 7.40 11.69 -11.55
N ALA A 31 6.51 11.55 -10.56
CA ALA A 31 6.90 11.18 -9.20
C ALA A 31 7.22 9.68 -9.07
N ALA A 32 6.51 8.82 -9.79
CA ALA A 32 6.78 7.38 -9.80
C ALA A 32 8.17 7.08 -10.37
N GLU A 33 8.52 7.70 -11.49
CA GLU A 33 9.80 7.57 -12.17
C GLU A 33 10.94 8.02 -11.26
N ARG A 34 10.78 9.16 -10.58
CA ARG A 34 11.79 9.71 -9.66
C ARG A 34 11.99 8.85 -8.41
N ILE A 35 10.93 8.21 -7.91
CA ILE A 35 11.03 7.24 -6.81
C ILE A 35 11.80 6.02 -7.27
N LEU A 36 11.48 5.48 -8.46
CA LEU A 36 12.16 4.31 -9.02
C LEU A 36 13.65 4.58 -9.27
N GLU A 37 14.01 5.75 -9.80
CA GLU A 37 15.42 6.15 -9.98
C GLU A 37 16.20 6.08 -8.66
N LYS A 38 15.64 6.61 -7.57
CA LYS A 38 16.27 6.57 -6.24
C LYS A 38 16.37 5.16 -5.67
N LEU A 39 15.35 4.34 -5.87
CA LEU A 39 15.37 2.95 -5.38
C LEU A 39 16.43 2.12 -6.13
N ASN A 40 16.55 2.31 -7.44
CA ASN A 40 17.50 1.58 -8.28
C ASN A 40 18.96 2.00 -8.04
N ASN A 41 19.21 3.30 -7.87
CA ASN A 41 20.56 3.83 -7.70
C ASN A 41 21.05 3.73 -6.24
N GLY A 42 20.20 3.21 -5.33
CA GLY A 42 20.50 3.04 -3.92
C GLY A 42 20.63 4.37 -3.16
N ARG A 43 20.98 4.27 -1.88
CA ARG A 43 21.31 5.43 -1.07
C ARG A 43 22.68 5.94 -1.50
N GLN A 44 22.77 7.13 -2.08
CA GLN A 44 24.05 7.82 -2.19
C GLN A 44 24.55 8.09 -0.77
N THR A 45 25.53 7.31 -0.33
CA THR A 45 26.29 7.59 0.89
C THR A 45 27.20 8.78 0.60
N ALA A 46 27.08 9.83 1.41
CA ALA A 46 27.98 10.98 1.39
C ALA A 46 29.41 10.58 1.78
#